data_AF-D5UDH6-F1
#
_entry.id   AF-D5UDH6-F1
#
_cell.length_a   1.000
_cell.length_b   1.000
_cell.length_c   1.000
_cell.angle_alpha   90.00
_cell.angle_beta   90.00
_cell.angle_gamma   90.00
#
_symmetry.space_group_name_H-M   'P 1'
#
loop_
_entity.id
_entity.type
_entity.pdbx_description
1 polymer ?
#
loop_
_entity_poly.entity_id
_entity_poly.type
_entity_poly.pdbx_seq_one_letter_code
_entity_poly.pdbx_strand_id
1 'polypeptide(L)'
;MRRMVRALGVAVVVAVGGLGLGVSPAAAYGLSPEIQAHRELVKAGFSGTTDEEYRAWVEALLAAPSGPVMRSSATRALAGTIEELRAYVDGGYVSAWNVDEELRVVRFINGATEPHVDALVQRVVDSGDPQDFTDFLDFGYAEAQLADDRLAAYRMVEGGRDTTGPALDAAAQAALAGTPEELRAFIVTGQFVARAVDAANVPTTPVQPGTPVQPGTPVQPGTPVQPGTPVQPGTPVQPGAPVLAGAALLVVARRRTA
;
A
#
# COMPACT_ATOMS: atom_id res chain seq x y z
N MET A 1 11.37 50.27 31.60
CA MET A 1 12.03 49.04 31.11
C MET A 1 11.22 47.82 31.52
N ARG A 2 10.34 47.33 30.64
CA ARG A 2 9.63 46.04 30.80
C ARG A 2 9.78 45.29 29.48
N ARG A 3 10.58 44.24 29.50
CA ARG A 3 10.84 43.35 28.36
C ARG A 3 9.54 42.58 28.08
N MET A 4 8.87 42.87 26.97
CA MET A 4 7.78 42.04 26.47
C MET A 4 8.41 40.82 25.82
N VAL A 5 8.32 39.69 26.50
CA VAL A 5 8.54 38.36 25.91
C VAL A 5 7.38 38.13 24.95
N ARG A 6 7.60 38.32 23.65
CA ARG A 6 6.66 37.85 22.61
C ARG A 6 6.90 36.36 22.44
N ALA A 7 5.90 35.58 22.80
CA ALA A 7 5.93 34.13 22.73
C ALA A 7 5.94 33.67 21.26
N LEU A 8 6.92 32.85 20.93
CA LEU A 8 7.08 32.15 19.66
C LEU A 8 5.94 31.13 19.53
N GLY A 9 4.97 31.39 18.66
CA GLY A 9 3.88 30.47 18.35
C GLY A 9 4.33 29.44 17.32
N VAL A 10 5.02 28.38 17.74
CA VAL A 10 5.24 27.20 16.89
C VAL A 10 3.91 26.45 16.80
N ALA A 11 3.25 26.55 15.64
CA ALA A 11 2.04 25.81 15.35
C ALA A 11 2.36 24.33 15.13
N VAL A 12 2.22 23.52 16.18
CA VAL A 12 2.24 22.06 16.09
C VAL A 12 0.82 21.62 15.71
N VAL A 13 0.60 21.34 14.43
CA VAL A 13 -0.66 20.75 13.96
C VAL A 13 -0.60 19.24 14.22
N VAL A 14 -1.24 18.82 15.31
CA VAL A 14 -1.52 17.40 15.56
C VAL A 14 -2.90 17.09 15.00
N ALA A 15 -2.94 16.50 13.81
CA ALA A 15 -4.16 15.95 13.24
C ALA A 15 -4.43 14.56 13.85
N VAL A 16 -5.24 14.51 14.91
CA VAL A 16 -5.93 13.30 15.32
C VAL A 16 -7.41 13.51 15.02
N GLY A 17 -7.89 12.87 13.95
CA GLY A 17 -9.27 12.98 13.50
C GLY A 17 -9.85 11.62 13.21
N GLY A 18 -10.49 11.02 14.22
CA GLY A 18 -11.50 9.98 14.02
C GLY A 18 -12.83 10.52 14.55
N LEU A 19 -13.79 10.77 13.65
CA LEU A 19 -15.26 10.76 13.84
C LEU A 19 -15.95 11.59 12.73
N GLY A 20 -16.53 10.90 11.74
CA GLY A 20 -17.84 11.25 11.15
C GLY A 20 -18.07 12.60 10.45
N LEU A 21 -17.04 13.33 10.01
CA LEU A 21 -17.18 14.49 9.14
C LEU A 21 -16.67 14.10 7.75
N GLY A 22 -17.43 14.44 6.70
CA GLY A 22 -17.13 14.10 5.32
C GLY A 22 -15.66 14.36 5.00
N VAL A 23 -14.89 13.29 4.89
CA VAL A 23 -13.46 13.36 4.62
C VAL A 23 -13.33 13.76 3.16
N SER A 24 -12.53 14.78 2.90
CA SER A 24 -12.33 15.28 1.54
C SER A 24 -11.52 14.26 0.73
N PRO A 25 -11.75 14.12 -0.58
CA PRO A 25 -10.94 13.25 -1.46
C PRO A 25 -9.43 13.45 -1.27
N ALA A 26 -9.02 14.68 -0.96
CA ALA A 26 -7.63 15.04 -0.66
C ALA A 26 -6.97 14.17 0.45
N ALA A 27 -7.73 13.63 1.40
CA ALA A 27 -7.16 12.75 2.43
C ALA A 27 -6.98 11.30 1.94
N ALA A 28 -7.82 10.84 1.02
CA ALA A 28 -7.74 9.49 0.43
C ALA A 28 -6.64 9.38 -0.65
N TYR A 29 -6.40 10.48 -1.36
CA TYR A 29 -5.57 10.52 -2.56
C TYR A 29 -4.39 11.49 -2.46
N GLY A 30 -4.25 12.26 -1.39
CA GLY A 30 -3.28 13.35 -1.31
C GLY A 30 -1.81 12.94 -1.18
N LEU A 31 -0.95 13.96 -1.20
CA LEU A 31 0.47 13.84 -0.88
C LEU A 31 0.67 13.27 0.54
N SER A 32 1.86 12.71 0.80
CA SER A 32 2.19 12.22 2.14
C SER A 32 2.04 13.33 3.18
N PRO A 33 1.71 13.00 4.44
CA PRO A 33 1.50 13.99 5.49
C PRO A 33 2.69 14.94 5.67
N GLU A 34 3.91 14.44 5.50
CA GLU A 34 5.13 15.23 5.62
C GLU A 34 5.30 16.23 4.47
N ILE A 35 4.94 15.84 3.25
CA ILE A 35 4.94 16.76 2.10
C ILE A 35 3.84 17.80 2.29
N GLN A 36 2.63 17.40 2.73
CA GLN A 36 1.56 18.37 2.98
C GLN A 36 1.95 19.37 4.06
N ALA A 37 2.54 18.93 5.17
CA ALA A 37 3.01 19.83 6.22
C ALA A 37 4.05 20.85 5.70
N HIS A 38 4.96 20.43 4.83
CA HIS A 38 5.90 21.35 4.18
C HIS A 38 5.18 22.37 3.30
N ARG A 39 4.17 21.94 2.54
CA ARG A 39 3.41 22.84 1.66
C ARG A 39 2.58 23.85 2.44
N GLU A 40 1.93 23.41 3.52
CA GLU A 40 1.19 24.29 4.42
C GLU A 40 2.11 25.34 5.09
N LEU A 41 3.34 24.95 5.47
CA LEU A 41 4.32 25.91 6.00
C LEU A 41 4.68 27.01 4.97
N VAL A 42 4.89 26.63 3.71
CA VAL A 42 5.21 27.60 2.64
C VAL A 42 4.03 28.52 2.38
N LYS A 43 2.80 27.99 2.28
CA LYS A 43 1.58 28.77 2.03
C LYS A 43 1.22 29.69 3.20
N ALA A 44 1.45 29.25 4.44
CA ALA A 44 1.27 30.10 5.62
C ALA A 44 2.20 31.33 5.57
N GLY A 45 3.32 31.22 4.84
CA GLY A 45 4.28 32.29 4.65
C GLY A 45 5.09 32.60 5.91
N PHE A 46 5.93 33.63 5.80
CA PHE A 46 6.70 34.15 6.91
C PHE A 46 6.06 35.44 7.45
N SER A 47 6.00 35.58 8.78
CA SER A 47 5.45 36.77 9.45
C SER A 47 6.35 37.31 10.57
N GLY A 48 7.56 36.77 10.70
CA GLY A 48 8.53 37.23 11.68
C GLY A 48 9.20 38.55 11.29
N THR A 49 10.02 39.06 12.19
CA THR A 49 10.72 40.34 12.01
C THR A 49 12.18 40.29 12.45
N THR A 50 12.60 39.29 13.25
CA THR A 50 13.99 39.18 13.72
C THR A 50 14.81 38.21 12.88
N ASP A 51 16.13 38.40 12.87
CA ASP A 51 17.07 37.57 12.12
C ASP A 51 17.04 36.10 12.52
N GLU A 52 16.83 35.84 13.81
CA GLU A 52 16.63 34.49 14.33
C GLU A 52 15.34 33.85 13.80
N GLU A 53 14.25 34.63 13.66
CA GLU A 53 12.98 34.15 13.10
C GLU A 53 13.12 33.82 11.61
N TYR A 54 13.80 34.68 10.83
CA TYR A 54 14.11 34.41 9.41
C TYR A 54 14.89 33.10 9.25
N ARG A 55 15.94 32.91 10.06
CA ARG A 55 16.73 31.67 10.06
C ARG A 55 15.90 30.45 10.46
N ALA A 56 15.12 30.56 11.53
CA ALA A 56 14.28 29.47 12.02
C ALA A 56 13.24 29.03 10.97
N TRP A 57 12.66 29.96 10.21
CA TRP A 57 11.72 29.62 9.14
C TRP A 57 12.39 28.84 8.01
N VAL A 58 13.58 29.25 7.56
CA VAL A 58 14.32 28.50 6.52
C VAL A 58 14.83 27.15 7.04
N GLU A 59 15.22 27.04 8.30
CA GLU A 59 15.56 25.76 8.93
C GLU A 59 14.33 24.83 9.00
N ALA A 60 13.14 25.36 9.28
CA ALA A 60 11.90 24.59 9.25
C ALA A 60 11.57 24.09 7.83
N LEU A 61 11.82 24.88 6.79
CA LEU A 61 11.69 24.43 5.40
C LEU A 61 12.61 23.26 5.06
N LEU A 62 13.81 23.23 5.65
CA LEU A 62 14.80 22.17 5.44
C LEU A 62 14.52 20.91 6.26
N ALA A 63 13.91 21.05 7.43
CA ALA A 63 13.56 19.94 8.32
C ALA A 63 12.46 19.05 7.75
N ALA A 64 11.53 19.62 6.97
CA ALA A 64 10.52 18.85 6.26
C ALA A 64 11.04 18.29 4.92
N PRO A 65 10.39 17.28 4.32
CA PRO A 65 10.71 16.83 2.96
C PRO A 65 10.35 17.91 1.94
N SER A 66 11.24 18.89 1.80
CA SER A 66 11.24 19.86 0.71
C SER A 66 11.68 19.21 -0.59
N GLY A 67 11.28 19.78 -1.73
CA GLY A 67 11.81 19.35 -3.01
C GLY A 67 13.31 19.70 -3.15
N PRO A 68 13.99 19.09 -4.15
CA PRO A 68 15.43 19.26 -4.32
C PRO A 68 15.83 20.72 -4.56
N VAL A 69 15.03 21.49 -5.30
CA VAL A 69 15.38 22.86 -5.66
C VAL A 69 15.27 23.77 -4.44
N MET A 70 14.16 23.70 -3.71
CA MET A 70 13.93 24.43 -2.47
C MET A 70 15.00 24.12 -1.41
N ARG A 71 15.37 22.85 -1.24
CA ARG A 71 16.44 22.46 -0.30
C ARG A 71 17.77 23.12 -0.66
N SER A 72 18.11 23.13 -1.95
CA SER A 72 19.36 23.73 -2.43
C SER A 72 19.38 25.25 -2.23
N SER A 73 18.27 25.94 -2.53
CA SER A 73 18.17 27.40 -2.40
C SER A 73 18.14 27.85 -0.93
N ALA A 74 17.40 27.14 -0.08
CA ALA A 74 17.35 27.39 1.37
C ALA A 74 18.73 27.21 2.02
N THR A 75 19.47 26.15 1.65
CA THR A 75 20.84 25.92 2.16
C THR A 75 21.78 27.06 1.76
N ARG A 76 21.66 27.56 0.53
CA ARG A 76 22.45 28.71 0.06
C ARG A 76 22.11 29.97 0.85
N ALA A 77 20.83 30.24 1.07
CA ALA A 77 20.38 31.39 1.85
C ALA A 77 20.89 31.37 3.30
N LEU A 78 20.91 30.20 3.94
CA LEU A 78 21.44 30.04 5.30
C LEU A 78 22.96 30.23 5.41
N ALA A 79 23.70 29.91 4.35
CA ALA A 79 25.15 30.09 4.26
C ALA A 79 25.56 31.52 3.89
N GLY A 80 24.61 32.33 3.40
CA GLY A 80 24.81 33.70 2.97
C GLY A 80 24.78 34.72 4.09
N THR A 81 24.69 36.00 3.70
CA THR A 81 24.48 37.10 4.64
C THR A 81 23.04 37.16 5.15
N ILE A 82 22.80 37.95 6.19
CA ILE A 82 21.43 38.11 6.71
C ILE A 82 20.51 38.82 5.71
N GLU A 83 21.05 39.71 4.89
CA GLU A 83 20.33 40.36 3.80
C GLU A 83 19.91 39.36 2.71
N GLU A 84 20.80 38.43 2.35
CA GLU A 84 20.50 37.35 1.41
C GLU A 84 19.43 36.40 1.96
N LEU A 85 19.51 36.08 3.26
CA LEU A 85 18.51 35.26 3.94
C LEU A 85 17.13 35.94 3.94
N ARG A 86 17.06 37.24 4.27
CA ARG A 86 15.81 38.01 4.24
C ARG A 86 15.24 38.08 2.83
N ALA A 87 16.06 38.42 1.84
CA ALA A 87 15.63 38.45 0.44
C ALA A 87 15.11 37.10 -0.06
N TYR A 88 15.71 35.99 0.43
CA TYR A 88 15.19 34.66 0.14
C TYR A 88 13.80 34.44 0.71
N VAL A 89 13.58 34.77 1.99
CA VAL A 89 12.29 34.62 2.68
C VAL A 89 11.22 35.59 2.15
N ASP A 90 11.61 36.79 1.72
CA ASP A 90 10.71 37.84 1.19
C ASP A 90 10.23 37.57 -0.24
N GLY A 91 10.50 36.38 -0.79
CA GLY A 91 9.98 35.93 -2.08
C GLY A 91 11.02 35.26 -2.99
N GLY A 92 12.31 35.32 -2.64
CA GLY A 92 13.36 34.64 -3.40
C GLY A 92 13.17 33.12 -3.51
N TYR A 93 12.47 32.50 -2.55
CA TYR A 93 12.16 31.07 -2.58
C TYR A 93 11.10 30.66 -3.60
N VAL A 94 10.25 31.59 -4.08
CA VAL A 94 9.04 31.27 -4.87
C VAL A 94 9.38 30.55 -6.17
N SER A 95 10.48 30.93 -6.83
CA SER A 95 10.93 30.22 -8.04
C SER A 95 11.30 28.76 -7.77
N ALA A 96 12.00 28.50 -6.66
CA ALA A 96 12.39 27.15 -6.25
C ALA A 96 11.17 26.32 -5.84
N TRP A 97 10.19 26.94 -5.18
CA TRP A 97 8.90 26.35 -4.87
C TRP A 97 8.18 25.88 -6.13
N ASN A 98 7.98 26.77 -7.10
CA ASN A 98 7.24 26.48 -8.32
C ASN A 98 7.87 25.31 -9.09
N VAL A 99 9.19 25.30 -9.24
CA VAL A 99 9.91 24.20 -9.90
C VAL A 99 9.73 22.88 -9.15
N ASP A 100 9.75 22.90 -7.83
CA ASP A 100 9.53 21.69 -7.04
C ASP A 100 8.08 21.21 -7.10
N GLU A 101 7.09 22.10 -7.22
CA GLU A 101 5.68 21.72 -7.45
C GLU A 101 5.49 21.06 -8.82
N GLU A 102 6.05 21.64 -9.88
CA GLU A 102 6.08 21.02 -11.21
C GLU A 102 6.68 19.61 -11.15
N LEU A 103 7.85 19.45 -10.51
CA LEU A 103 8.48 18.14 -10.34
C LEU A 103 7.65 17.16 -9.48
N ARG A 104 6.84 17.64 -8.54
CA ARG A 104 5.92 16.77 -7.77
C ARG A 104 4.81 16.26 -8.66
N VAL A 105 4.19 17.11 -9.48
CA VAL A 105 3.17 16.71 -10.46
C VAL A 105 3.74 15.68 -11.43
N VAL A 106 4.88 15.98 -12.06
CA VAL A 106 5.56 15.10 -13.04
C VAL A 106 5.91 13.73 -12.43
N ARG A 107 6.31 13.67 -11.15
CA ARG A 107 6.64 12.40 -10.48
C ARG A 107 5.41 11.59 -10.07
N PHE A 108 4.27 12.22 -9.83
CA PHE A 108 3.02 11.53 -9.55
C PHE A 108 2.58 10.63 -10.72
N ILE A 109 3.04 10.96 -11.94
CA ILE A 109 2.58 10.37 -13.21
C ILE A 109 3.25 9.06 -13.58
N ASN A 110 4.41 8.71 -13.01
CA ASN A 110 5.10 7.46 -13.39
C ASN A 110 4.36 6.16 -12.95
N GLY A 111 3.11 6.25 -12.50
CA GLY A 111 2.21 5.11 -12.26
C GLY A 111 0.73 5.31 -12.64
N ALA A 112 0.30 6.47 -13.16
CA ALA A 112 -1.12 6.73 -13.44
C ALA A 112 -1.42 6.47 -14.92
N THR A 113 -2.19 5.42 -15.20
CA THR A 113 -2.65 5.05 -16.56
C THR A 113 -4.14 5.35 -16.76
N GLU A 114 -4.72 6.17 -15.89
CA GLU A 114 -6.16 6.35 -15.75
C GLU A 114 -6.65 7.64 -16.43
N PRO A 115 -7.81 7.62 -17.13
CA PRO A 115 -8.19 8.66 -18.09
C PRO A 115 -8.32 10.08 -17.54
N HIS A 116 -8.84 10.27 -16.33
CA HIS A 116 -9.13 11.61 -15.80
C HIS A 116 -7.88 12.25 -15.20
N VAL A 117 -7.05 11.48 -14.48
CA VAL A 117 -5.76 11.94 -13.96
C VAL A 117 -4.84 12.33 -15.12
N ASP A 118 -4.75 11.51 -16.17
CA ASP A 118 -3.94 11.81 -17.36
C ASP A 118 -4.42 13.10 -18.05
N ALA A 119 -5.72 13.24 -18.28
CA ALA A 119 -6.29 14.44 -18.90
C ALA A 119 -6.03 15.72 -18.07
N LEU A 120 -6.11 15.64 -16.74
CA LEU A 120 -5.84 16.77 -15.87
C LEU A 120 -4.35 17.13 -15.86
N VAL A 121 -3.48 16.14 -15.80
CA VAL A 121 -2.03 16.33 -15.89
C VAL A 121 -1.64 17.04 -17.17
N GLN A 122 -2.13 16.56 -18.33
CA GLN A 122 -1.81 17.19 -19.61
C GLN A 122 -2.23 18.65 -19.62
N ARG A 123 -3.42 18.97 -19.11
CA ARG A 123 -3.90 20.36 -19.00
C ARG A 123 -2.97 21.24 -18.17
N VAL A 124 -2.54 20.76 -17.00
CA VAL A 124 -1.67 21.52 -16.08
C VAL A 124 -0.28 21.70 -16.66
N VAL A 125 0.26 20.67 -17.31
CA VAL A 125 1.56 20.75 -17.98
C VAL A 125 1.50 21.68 -19.19
N ASP A 126 0.44 21.63 -19.99
CA ASP A 126 0.24 22.48 -21.16
C ASP A 126 0.05 23.95 -20.80
N SER A 127 -0.54 24.26 -19.63
CA SER A 127 -0.71 25.64 -19.20
C SER A 127 0.63 26.27 -18.81
N GLY A 128 1.51 25.50 -18.16
CA GLY A 128 2.78 25.99 -17.61
C GLY A 128 2.62 27.04 -16.51
N ASP A 129 1.41 27.28 -16.02
CA ASP A 129 1.13 28.26 -14.95
C ASP A 129 1.47 27.63 -13.59
N PRO A 130 2.39 28.21 -12.80
CA PRO A 130 2.69 27.73 -11.46
C PRO A 130 1.48 27.53 -10.55
N GLN A 131 0.44 28.36 -10.67
CA GLN A 131 -0.77 28.20 -9.86
C GLN A 131 -1.56 26.94 -10.22
N ASP A 132 -1.59 26.53 -11.49
CA ASP A 132 -2.26 25.30 -11.90
C ASP A 132 -1.58 24.06 -11.30
N PHE A 133 -0.25 24.09 -11.14
CA PHE A 133 0.47 23.03 -10.42
C PHE A 133 0.12 23.01 -8.93
N THR A 134 0.00 24.19 -8.29
CA THR A 134 -0.43 24.29 -6.89
C THR A 134 -1.85 23.73 -6.71
N ASP A 135 -2.79 24.14 -7.56
CA ASP A 135 -4.20 23.75 -7.51
C ASP A 135 -4.40 22.25 -7.79
N PHE A 136 -3.61 21.71 -8.73
CA PHE A 136 -3.55 20.27 -8.98
C PHE A 136 -3.19 19.49 -7.71
N LEU A 137 -2.14 19.92 -7.00
CA LEU A 137 -1.63 19.24 -5.80
C LEU A 137 -2.56 19.43 -4.59
N ASP A 138 -3.33 20.51 -4.54
CA ASP A 138 -4.26 20.81 -3.46
C ASP A 138 -5.55 20.03 -3.57
N PHE A 139 -6.16 20.04 -4.75
CA PHE A 139 -7.52 19.53 -4.95
C PHE A 139 -7.64 18.69 -6.23
N GLY A 140 -7.04 19.15 -7.33
CA GLY A 140 -7.29 18.59 -8.66
C GLY A 140 -6.97 17.10 -8.77
N TYR A 141 -5.83 16.66 -8.24
CA TYR A 141 -5.43 15.25 -8.29
C TYR A 141 -6.46 14.34 -7.62
N ALA A 142 -6.93 14.71 -6.43
CA ALA A 142 -7.83 13.89 -5.66
C ALA A 142 -9.21 13.75 -6.32
N GLU A 143 -9.69 14.82 -6.96
CA GLU A 143 -10.93 14.79 -7.74
C GLU A 143 -10.81 13.92 -9.00
N ALA A 144 -9.70 14.06 -9.73
CA ALA A 144 -9.45 13.26 -10.92
C ALA A 144 -9.34 11.77 -10.59
N GLN A 145 -8.59 11.43 -9.54
CA GLN A 145 -8.48 10.04 -9.07
C GLN A 145 -9.83 9.48 -8.60
N LEU A 146 -10.66 10.28 -7.93
CA LEU A 146 -12.01 9.86 -7.57
C LEU A 146 -12.88 9.57 -8.80
N ALA A 147 -12.75 10.37 -9.86
CA ALA A 147 -13.45 10.12 -11.12
C ALA A 147 -12.99 8.82 -11.79
N ASP A 148 -11.69 8.54 -11.77
CA ASP A 148 -11.12 7.30 -12.29
C ASP A 148 -11.52 6.07 -11.46
N ASP A 149 -11.48 6.15 -10.13
CA ASP A 149 -11.94 5.07 -9.23
C ASP A 149 -13.43 4.76 -9.44
N ARG A 150 -14.28 5.80 -9.60
CA ARG A 150 -15.70 5.63 -9.93
C ARG A 150 -15.88 4.92 -11.26
N LEU A 151 -15.16 5.37 -12.30
CA LEU A 151 -15.19 4.74 -13.61
C LEU A 151 -14.75 3.28 -13.56
N ALA A 152 -13.70 2.97 -12.80
CA ALA A 152 -13.22 1.61 -12.59
C ALA A 152 -14.28 0.74 -11.92
N ALA A 153 -14.91 1.21 -10.85
CA ALA A 153 -15.98 0.48 -10.17
C ALA A 153 -17.21 0.29 -11.08
N TYR A 154 -17.62 1.31 -11.85
CA TYR A 154 -18.71 1.18 -12.82
C TYR A 154 -18.42 0.11 -13.88
N ARG A 155 -17.19 0.07 -14.41
CA ARG A 155 -16.76 -0.96 -15.37
C ARG A 155 -16.80 -2.37 -14.76
N MET A 156 -16.56 -2.52 -13.46
CA MET A 156 -16.71 -3.80 -12.76
C MET A 156 -18.16 -4.24 -12.61
N VAL A 157 -19.11 -3.31 -12.54
CA VAL A 157 -20.56 -3.62 -12.51
C VAL A 157 -21.10 -3.90 -13.91
N GLU A 158 -20.64 -3.16 -14.93
CA GLU A 158 -21.13 -3.28 -16.32
C GLU A 158 -20.41 -4.34 -17.17
N GLY A 159 -19.28 -4.91 -16.71
CA GLY A 159 -18.42 -5.81 -17.49
C GLY A 159 -19.09 -7.10 -18.05
N GLY A 160 -20.35 -7.34 -17.70
CA GLY A 160 -21.15 -8.45 -18.23
C GLY A 160 -20.88 -9.77 -17.51
N ARG A 161 -21.79 -10.73 -17.74
CA ARG A 161 -21.88 -12.02 -17.00
C ARG A 161 -20.60 -12.87 -16.96
N ASP A 162 -19.64 -12.63 -17.86
CA ASP A 162 -18.44 -13.45 -18.01
C ASP A 162 -17.18 -12.81 -17.42
N THR A 163 -17.26 -11.55 -16.95
CA THR A 163 -16.12 -10.84 -16.31
C THR A 163 -16.45 -10.30 -14.91
N THR A 164 -17.69 -10.48 -14.44
CA THR A 164 -18.19 -10.04 -13.13
C THR A 164 -18.82 -11.21 -12.36
N GLY A 165 -19.03 -11.02 -11.05
CA GLY A 165 -19.66 -12.02 -10.18
C GLY A 165 -20.48 -11.36 -9.07
N PRO A 166 -21.45 -12.07 -8.45
CA PRO A 166 -22.41 -11.46 -7.51
C PRO A 166 -21.76 -10.71 -6.33
N ALA A 167 -20.67 -11.23 -5.77
CA ALA A 167 -19.96 -10.58 -4.68
C ALA A 167 -19.20 -9.35 -5.17
N LEU A 168 -18.55 -9.41 -6.34
CA LEU A 168 -17.90 -8.26 -6.97
C LEU A 168 -18.90 -7.14 -7.28
N ASP A 169 -20.06 -7.47 -7.85
CA ASP A 169 -21.10 -6.50 -8.19
C ASP A 169 -21.64 -5.81 -6.94
N ALA A 170 -21.99 -6.58 -5.91
CA ALA A 170 -22.48 -6.04 -4.64
C ALA A 170 -21.44 -5.16 -3.94
N ALA A 171 -20.18 -5.58 -3.92
CA ALA A 171 -19.09 -4.81 -3.32
C ALA A 171 -18.80 -3.53 -4.10
N ALA A 172 -18.81 -3.57 -5.43
CA ALA A 172 -18.63 -2.39 -6.28
C ALA A 172 -19.78 -1.39 -6.12
N GLN A 173 -21.03 -1.87 -6.07
CA GLN A 173 -22.19 -1.01 -5.81
C GLN A 173 -22.14 -0.37 -4.42
N ALA A 174 -21.76 -1.12 -3.39
CA ALA A 174 -21.59 -0.58 -2.05
C ALA A 174 -20.49 0.50 -2.01
N ALA A 175 -19.37 0.25 -2.68
CA ALA A 175 -18.26 1.19 -2.78
C ALA A 175 -18.64 2.47 -3.54
N LEU A 176 -19.40 2.36 -4.63
CA LEU A 176 -19.92 3.51 -5.40
C LEU A 176 -20.89 4.38 -4.58
N ALA A 177 -21.64 3.78 -3.66
CA ALA A 177 -22.55 4.48 -2.75
C ALA A 177 -21.86 5.04 -1.50
N GLY A 178 -20.60 4.65 -1.25
CA GLY A 178 -19.82 4.99 -0.07
C GLY A 178 -19.02 6.28 -0.20
N THR A 179 -18.08 6.46 0.74
CA THR A 179 -17.14 7.61 0.74
C THR A 179 -16.01 7.41 -0.28
N PRO A 180 -15.28 8.49 -0.65
CA PRO A 180 -14.09 8.38 -1.50
C PRO A 180 -13.06 7.38 -0.96
N GLU A 181 -12.89 7.29 0.35
CA GLU A 181 -11.97 6.35 1.02
C GLU A 181 -12.46 4.90 0.88
N GLU A 182 -13.77 4.66 1.05
CA GLU A 182 -14.37 3.34 0.88
C GLU A 182 -14.25 2.86 -0.57
N LEU A 183 -14.50 3.75 -1.52
CA LEU A 183 -14.31 3.48 -2.93
C LEU A 183 -12.84 3.17 -3.25
N ARG A 184 -11.89 3.97 -2.74
CA ARG A 184 -10.45 3.71 -2.90
C ARG A 184 -10.05 2.37 -2.32
N ALA A 185 -10.50 2.07 -1.10
CA ALA A 185 -10.21 0.80 -0.43
C ALA A 185 -10.74 -0.39 -1.25
N PHE A 186 -11.93 -0.26 -1.83
CA PHE A 186 -12.49 -1.26 -2.73
C PHE A 186 -11.62 -1.44 -3.98
N ILE A 187 -11.26 -0.36 -4.68
CA ILE A 187 -10.43 -0.43 -5.90
C ILE A 187 -9.04 -1.05 -5.59
N VAL A 188 -8.39 -0.65 -4.50
CA VAL A 188 -7.02 -1.11 -4.19
C VAL A 188 -7.00 -2.52 -3.62
N THR A 189 -8.00 -2.91 -2.82
CA THR A 189 -7.98 -4.20 -2.10
C THR A 189 -9.29 -4.98 -2.17
N GLY A 190 -10.43 -4.32 -1.95
CA GLY A 190 -11.74 -4.99 -1.82
C GLY A 190 -12.17 -5.81 -3.04
N GLN A 191 -11.86 -5.34 -4.25
CA GLN A 191 -12.18 -6.04 -5.49
C GLN A 191 -11.56 -7.43 -5.59
N PHE A 192 -10.37 -7.66 -5.00
CA PHE A 192 -9.69 -8.95 -5.05
C PHE A 192 -10.36 -9.95 -4.10
N VAL A 193 -10.80 -9.48 -2.94
CA VAL A 193 -11.56 -10.29 -1.98
C VAL A 193 -12.90 -10.70 -2.60
N ALA A 194 -13.60 -9.74 -3.22
CA ALA A 194 -14.89 -10.01 -3.85
C ALA A 194 -14.77 -11.03 -4.99
N ARG A 195 -13.75 -10.89 -5.85
CA ARG A 195 -13.46 -11.89 -6.89
C ARG A 195 -13.10 -13.26 -6.34
N ALA A 196 -12.36 -13.33 -5.22
CA ALA A 196 -12.04 -14.61 -4.58
C ALA A 196 -13.30 -15.31 -4.05
N VAL A 197 -14.26 -14.55 -3.50
CA VAL A 197 -15.57 -15.06 -3.08
C VAL A 197 -16.35 -15.59 -4.28
N ASP A 198 -16.41 -14.84 -5.38
CA ASP A 198 -17.08 -15.29 -6.61
C ASP A 198 -16.45 -16.56 -7.18
N ALA A 199 -15.11 -16.63 -7.22
CA ALA A 199 -14.39 -17.82 -7.69
C ALA A 199 -14.67 -19.06 -6.83
N ALA A 200 -14.80 -18.90 -5.51
CA ALA A 200 -15.15 -20.00 -4.60
C ALA A 200 -16.61 -20.47 -4.76
N ASN A 201 -17.49 -19.60 -5.24
CA ASN A 201 -18.91 -19.88 -5.45
C ASN A 201 -19.25 -20.35 -6.88
N VAL A 202 -18.27 -20.46 -7.77
CA VAL A 202 -18.45 -21.15 -9.05
C VAL A 202 -18.78 -22.61 -8.75
N PRO A 203 -19.93 -23.14 -9.17
CA PRO A 203 -20.20 -24.56 -9.04
C PRO A 203 -19.11 -25.29 -9.80
N THR A 204 -18.22 -25.99 -9.08
CA THR A 204 -17.37 -26.99 -9.72
C THR A 204 -18.33 -27.91 -10.45
N THR A 205 -18.27 -27.93 -11.77
CA THR A 205 -18.98 -28.94 -12.55
C THR A 205 -18.56 -30.27 -11.92
N PRO A 206 -19.49 -31.14 -11.49
CA PRO A 206 -19.10 -32.46 -11.05
C PRO A 206 -18.27 -33.03 -12.19
N VAL A 207 -17.01 -33.38 -11.91
CA VAL A 207 -16.22 -34.17 -12.85
C VAL A 207 -17.08 -35.39 -13.11
N GLN A 208 -17.64 -35.52 -14.32
CA GLN A 208 -18.37 -36.74 -14.69
C GLN A 208 -17.43 -37.88 -14.34
N PRO A 209 -17.83 -38.86 -13.51
CA PRO A 209 -17.06 -40.07 -13.36
C PRO A 209 -16.80 -40.58 -14.77
N GLY A 210 -15.52 -40.64 -15.17
CA GLY A 210 -15.15 -41.13 -16.49
C GLY A 210 -15.85 -42.45 -16.75
N THR A 211 -16.26 -42.69 -17.99
CA THR A 211 -16.92 -43.94 -18.39
C THR A 211 -16.11 -45.11 -17.83
N PRO A 212 -16.72 -46.04 -17.06
CA PRO A 212 -15.98 -47.15 -16.50
C PRO A 212 -15.23 -47.88 -17.61
N VAL A 213 -13.91 -47.96 -17.50
CA VAL A 213 -13.11 -48.77 -18.42
C VAL A 213 -13.52 -50.23 -18.20
N GLN A 214 -14.05 -50.87 -19.24
CA GLN A 214 -14.39 -52.29 -19.16
C GLN A 214 -13.14 -53.08 -18.75
N PRO A 215 -13.23 -54.00 -17.76
CA PRO A 215 -12.14 -54.91 -17.47
C PRO A 215 -11.75 -55.67 -18.74
N GLY A 216 -10.48 -55.58 -19.13
CA GLY A 216 -9.94 -56.36 -20.24
C GLY A 216 -10.15 -57.86 -20.02
N THR A 217 -10.21 -58.62 -21.11
CA THR A 217 -10.44 -60.06 -21.09
C THR A 217 -9.40 -60.75 -20.20
N PRO A 218 -9.80 -61.62 -19.25
CA PRO A 218 -8.84 -62.34 -18.41
C PRO A 218 -7.90 -63.20 -19.26
N VAL A 219 -6.59 -63.04 -19.07
CA VAL A 219 -5.59 -63.93 -19.66
C VAL A 219 -5.64 -65.26 -18.92
N GLN A 220 -5.80 -66.38 -19.64
CA GLN A 220 -5.81 -67.71 -19.03
C GLN A 220 -4.46 -68.02 -18.37
N PRO A 221 -4.43 -68.52 -17.11
CA PRO A 221 -3.21 -69.02 -16.50
C PRO A 221 -2.66 -70.22 -17.29
N GLY A 222 -1.36 -70.18 -17.60
CA GLY A 222 -0.64 -71.29 -18.21
C GLY A 222 -0.57 -72.52 -17.28
N THR A 223 -0.27 -73.68 -17.86
CA THR A 223 -0.27 -74.99 -17.19
C THR A 223 0.73 -75.04 -16.03
N PRO A 224 0.34 -75.48 -14.82
CA PRO A 224 1.26 -75.61 -13.68
C PRO A 224 2.33 -76.68 -13.93
N VAL A 225 3.58 -76.36 -13.62
CA VAL A 225 4.69 -77.32 -13.60
C VAL A 225 4.65 -78.11 -12.28
N GLN A 226 4.78 -79.44 -12.33
CA GLN A 226 4.75 -80.30 -11.14
C GLN A 226 5.98 -80.07 -10.24
N PRO A 227 5.79 -79.89 -8.91
CA PRO A 227 6.89 -79.88 -7.95
C PRO A 227 7.54 -81.26 -7.80
N GLY A 228 8.88 -81.30 -7.77
CA GLY A 228 9.66 -82.50 -7.47
C GLY A 228 9.53 -82.99 -6.02
N THR A 229 10.00 -84.21 -5.77
CA THR A 229 9.81 -84.97 -4.52
C THR A 229 10.44 -84.28 -3.30
N PRO A 230 9.74 -84.17 -2.15
CA PRO A 230 10.28 -83.54 -0.95
C PRO A 230 11.38 -84.38 -0.28
N VAL A 231 12.42 -83.72 0.24
CA VAL A 231 13.44 -84.31 1.12
C VAL A 231 12.98 -84.17 2.58
N GLN A 232 13.09 -85.23 3.39
CA GLN A 232 12.67 -85.23 4.80
C GLN A 232 13.55 -84.30 5.67
N PRO A 233 12.96 -83.46 6.54
CA PRO A 233 13.72 -82.71 7.55
C PRO A 233 14.27 -83.61 8.67
N GLY A 234 15.52 -83.37 9.07
CA GLY A 234 16.13 -83.98 10.25
C GLY A 234 15.54 -83.46 11.58
N THR A 235 15.79 -84.20 12.66
CA THR A 235 15.23 -83.99 14.01
C THR A 235 15.61 -82.64 14.65
N PRO A 236 14.68 -81.97 15.38
CA PRO A 236 14.95 -80.68 16.04
C PRO A 236 15.77 -80.81 17.32
N VAL A 237 16.57 -79.78 17.63
CA VAL A 237 17.27 -79.60 18.92
C VAL A 237 16.51 -78.55 19.75
N GLN A 238 16.30 -78.82 21.06
CA GLN A 238 15.49 -77.99 21.96
C GLN A 238 16.15 -76.66 22.36
N PRO A 239 15.38 -75.59 22.66
CA PRO A 239 15.90 -74.28 23.08
C PRO A 239 16.34 -74.24 24.55
N GLY A 240 17.43 -73.52 24.84
CA GLY A 240 17.86 -73.14 26.19
C GLY A 240 17.15 -71.89 26.74
N ALA A 241 16.96 -71.84 28.05
CA ALA A 241 16.15 -70.86 28.78
C ALA A 241 16.77 -69.44 28.91
N PRO A 242 15.96 -68.37 29.11
CA PRO A 242 16.42 -66.98 29.22
C PRO A 242 16.44 -66.46 30.67
N VAL A 243 17.35 -65.52 30.97
CA VAL A 243 17.35 -64.60 32.13
C VAL A 243 18.39 -63.50 31.86
N LEU A 244 18.34 -62.23 32.29
CA LEU A 244 17.36 -61.33 32.89
C LEU A 244 17.95 -59.90 32.71
N ALA A 245 17.11 -58.88 32.53
CA ALA A 245 17.50 -57.48 32.35
C ALA A 245 17.66 -56.75 33.71
N GLY A 246 18.57 -55.77 33.79
CA GLY A 246 18.74 -54.92 34.97
C GLY A 246 19.38 -53.55 34.70
N ALA A 247 18.71 -52.53 35.25
CA ALA A 247 19.14 -51.15 35.60
C ALA A 247 19.47 -50.16 34.45
N ALA A 248 18.70 -49.09 34.18
CA ALA A 248 18.35 -47.89 34.98
C ALA A 248 19.49 -46.87 35.12
N LEU A 249 19.33 -45.63 34.60
CA LEU A 249 19.28 -44.40 35.42
C LEU A 249 18.88 -43.14 34.60
N LEU A 250 18.17 -42.27 35.30
CA LEU A 250 17.53 -41.01 34.94
C LEU A 250 18.47 -39.81 35.20
N VAL A 251 18.49 -38.77 34.34
CA VAL A 251 18.97 -37.43 34.72
C VAL A 251 18.04 -36.32 34.21
N VAL A 252 17.80 -35.38 35.12
CA VAL A 252 16.79 -34.32 35.19
C VAL A 252 17.27 -33.03 34.50
N ALA A 253 16.36 -32.29 33.86
CA ALA A 253 16.50 -30.84 33.66
C ALA A 253 15.15 -30.12 33.85
N ARG A 254 15.14 -29.16 34.80
CA ARG A 254 13.98 -28.39 35.29
C ARG A 254 13.45 -27.37 34.27
N ARG A 255 12.13 -27.19 34.27
CA ARG A 255 11.43 -26.04 33.66
C ARG A 255 11.27 -24.86 34.64
N ARG A 256 11.43 -23.70 34.02
CA ARG A 256 11.09 -22.28 34.27
C ARG A 256 10.05 -21.84 35.32
N THR A 257 10.24 -20.54 35.64
CA THR A 257 9.29 -19.42 35.92
C THR A 257 8.63 -19.32 37.29
N ALA A 258 8.92 -18.20 37.95
CA ALA A 258 7.86 -17.25 38.34
C ALA A 258 7.55 -16.36 37.14
#